data_AF-A0A101UFG6-F1
#
_entry.id   AF-A0A101UFG6-F1
#
_cell.length_a   1.000
_cell.length_b   1.000
_cell.length_c   1.000
_cell.angle_alpha   90.00
_cell.angle_beta   90.00
_cell.angle_gamma   90.00
#
_symmetry.space_group_name_H-M   'P 1'
#
loop_
_entity.id
_entity.type
_entity.pdbx_description
1 polymer ?
#
loop_
_entity_poly.entity_id
_entity_poly.type
_entity_poly.pdbx_seq_one_letter_code
_entity_poly.pdbx_strand_id
1 'polypeptide(L)'
;MHVKDMMAQRFGTGRVRSLVVVGALGAAAVLGAAPTAQAGTGCTLGLCSTTVNDSAYGVTAVFNWCRADDSTGDSTATEPRCSSDGVSQKTMNLTARGGHTPYNQDWDAFRVDAGWCYKVKFVRTGQRDFTRTYDRRGKTALWVKVGDNADAHVQDQGTASCP
;
A
#
# COMPACT_ATOMS: atom_id res chain seq x y z
N MET A 1 30.59 40.08 61.16
CA MET A 1 30.07 41.43 60.87
C MET A 1 29.02 41.31 59.77
N HIS A 2 27.88 41.99 59.97
CA HIS A 2 26.71 42.13 59.10
C HIS A 2 25.71 40.97 58.99
N VAL A 3 24.68 41.11 59.84
CA VAL A 3 23.32 40.56 59.77
C VAL A 3 22.49 41.37 58.74
N LYS A 4 21.54 40.70 58.07
CA LYS A 4 20.22 41.19 57.62
C LYS A 4 19.43 39.95 57.15
N ASP A 5 18.71 39.27 58.02
CA ASP A 5 17.33 39.49 58.50
C ASP A 5 16.20 39.46 57.44
N MET A 6 15.27 38.54 57.72
CA MET A 6 13.83 38.45 57.41
C MET A 6 13.33 38.51 55.96
N MET A 7 12.54 37.52 55.57
CA MET A 7 11.06 37.61 55.65
C MET A 7 10.38 36.27 55.34
N ALA A 8 9.60 35.78 56.29
CA ALA A 8 8.55 34.79 56.05
C ALA A 8 7.20 35.53 56.02
N GLN A 9 6.38 35.30 55.00
CA GLN A 9 4.97 35.74 54.98
C GLN A 9 4.03 34.63 54.52
N ARG A 10 3.43 34.00 55.55
CA ARG A 10 2.02 33.65 55.78
C ARG A 10 1.12 33.13 54.63
N PHE A 11 0.61 31.93 54.93
CA PHE A 11 -0.71 31.34 54.65
C PHE A 11 -1.82 32.22 54.06
N GLY A 12 -2.49 31.66 53.05
CA GLY A 12 -3.84 32.05 52.62
C GLY A 12 -4.61 30.85 52.05
N THR A 13 -5.55 30.31 52.82
CA THR A 13 -6.61 29.40 52.38
C THR A 13 -7.70 30.16 51.63
N GLY A 14 -8.16 29.68 50.47
CA GLY A 14 -9.46 30.10 49.94
C GLY A 14 -9.74 29.89 48.45
N ARG A 15 -10.74 29.05 48.20
CA ARG A 15 -11.73 29.05 47.08
C ARG A 15 -11.31 28.66 45.65
N VAL A 16 -11.74 27.43 45.31
CA VAL A 16 -12.54 27.01 44.13
C VAL A 16 -12.48 27.91 42.89
N ARG A 17 -12.01 27.35 41.76
CA ARG A 17 -12.51 27.66 40.42
C ARG A 17 -12.09 26.60 39.38
N SER A 18 -13.12 26.01 38.78
CA SER A 18 -13.22 25.62 37.38
C SER A 18 -12.39 24.43 36.85
N LEU A 19 -13.10 23.30 36.78
CA LEU A 19 -12.92 22.26 35.77
C LEU A 19 -12.90 22.87 34.36
N VAL A 20 -11.80 22.69 33.64
CA VAL A 20 -11.81 22.67 32.17
C VAL A 20 -11.30 21.29 31.77
N VAL A 21 -12.25 20.36 31.62
CA VAL A 21 -12.00 19.11 30.91
C VAL A 21 -11.93 19.49 29.44
N VAL A 22 -10.73 19.69 28.91
CA VAL A 22 -10.53 19.69 27.46
C VAL A 22 -10.66 18.25 27.01
N GLY A 23 -11.87 17.88 26.61
CA GLY A 23 -12.15 16.62 25.94
C GLY A 23 -11.48 16.61 24.58
N ALA A 24 -10.22 16.20 24.53
CA ALA A 24 -9.59 15.79 23.29
C ALA A 24 -10.15 14.40 22.94
N LEU A 25 -11.20 14.36 22.13
CA LEU A 25 -11.57 13.19 21.35
C LEU A 25 -10.44 12.94 20.34
N GLY A 26 -9.38 12.30 20.83
CA GLY A 26 -8.38 11.69 19.97
C GLY A 26 -9.04 10.50 19.28
N ALA A 27 -9.52 10.71 18.06
CA ALA A 27 -9.81 9.62 17.17
C ALA A 27 -8.49 8.88 16.93
N ALA A 28 -8.27 7.79 17.66
CA ALA A 28 -7.25 6.83 17.33
C ALA A 28 -7.64 6.28 15.95
N ALA A 29 -6.97 6.76 14.91
CA ALA A 29 -7.00 6.11 13.62
C ALA A 29 -6.40 4.71 13.87
N VAL A 30 -7.26 3.71 13.92
CA VAL A 30 -6.85 2.31 13.81
C VAL A 30 -6.28 2.21 12.40
N LEU A 31 -4.96 2.40 12.30
CA LEU A 31 -4.18 1.92 11.16
C LEU A 31 -4.26 0.39 11.26
N GLY A 32 -5.38 -0.16 10.78
CA GLY A 32 -5.46 -1.58 10.54
C GLY A 32 -4.30 -1.92 9.63
N ALA A 33 -3.52 -2.94 10.01
CA ALA A 33 -2.61 -3.58 9.09
C ALA A 33 -3.41 -3.82 7.80
N ALA A 34 -2.86 -3.39 6.66
CA ALA A 34 -3.48 -3.72 5.38
C ALA A 34 -3.69 -5.25 5.38
N PRO A 35 -4.89 -5.74 5.03
CA PRO A 35 -5.13 -7.17 5.02
C PRO A 35 -4.01 -7.86 4.25
N THR A 36 -3.56 -8.99 4.78
CA THR A 36 -2.66 -9.88 4.04
C THR A 36 -3.36 -10.21 2.75
N ALA A 37 -2.69 -9.98 1.62
CA ALA A 37 -3.33 -10.21 0.35
C ALA A 37 -3.70 -11.68 0.21
N GLN A 38 -4.99 -11.93 -0.03
CA GLN A 38 -5.58 -13.25 0.05
C GLN A 38 -6.19 -13.58 -1.31
N ALA A 39 -5.30 -13.86 -2.27
CA ALA A 39 -5.66 -14.46 -3.55
C ALA A 39 -6.75 -15.53 -3.39
N GLY A 40 -7.93 -15.21 -3.90
CA GLY A 40 -9.12 -16.02 -3.75
C GLY A 40 -10.00 -15.94 -4.99
N THR A 41 -10.87 -16.93 -5.18
CA THR A 41 -11.90 -16.90 -6.24
C THR A 41 -13.04 -15.93 -5.93
N GLY A 42 -12.96 -15.22 -4.81
CA GLY A 42 -13.95 -14.27 -4.35
C GLY A 42 -13.34 -13.31 -3.33
N CYS A 43 -13.72 -12.06 -3.46
CA CYS A 43 -13.40 -10.94 -2.59
C CYS A 43 -14.60 -9.98 -2.62
N THR A 44 -14.72 -9.12 -1.62
CA THR A 44 -15.81 -8.12 -1.62
C THR A 44 -15.48 -7.07 -2.68
N LEU A 45 -16.43 -6.71 -3.55
CA LEU A 45 -16.18 -5.72 -4.60
C LEU A 45 -15.63 -4.41 -4.00
N GLY A 46 -14.50 -3.93 -4.55
CA GLY A 46 -13.74 -2.78 -4.04
C GLY A 46 -12.70 -3.12 -2.96
N LEU A 47 -12.64 -4.39 -2.55
CA LEU A 47 -11.63 -5.04 -1.72
C LEU A 47 -11.03 -6.27 -2.42
N CYS A 48 -11.04 -6.25 -3.76
CA CYS A 48 -10.26 -7.15 -4.60
C CYS A 48 -9.07 -6.38 -5.16
N SER A 49 -7.88 -6.98 -5.12
CA SER A 49 -6.75 -6.46 -5.86
C SER A 49 -6.89 -6.79 -7.35
N THR A 50 -6.71 -5.78 -8.21
CA THR A 50 -6.74 -5.99 -9.65
C THR A 50 -5.57 -5.36 -10.36
N THR A 51 -5.20 -5.93 -11.50
CA THR A 51 -4.27 -5.30 -12.43
C THR A 51 -5.00 -5.00 -13.73
N VAL A 52 -4.90 -3.76 -14.18
CA VAL A 52 -5.44 -3.25 -15.45
C VAL A 52 -4.29 -2.79 -16.33
N ASN A 53 -4.27 -3.26 -17.57
CA ASN A 53 -3.25 -2.94 -18.54
C ASN A 53 -3.75 -1.86 -19.52
N ASP A 54 -3.60 -0.60 -19.14
CA ASP A 54 -3.97 0.54 -19.98
C ASP A 54 -2.92 0.83 -21.08
N SER A 55 -1.73 0.25 -20.94
CA SER A 55 -0.57 0.51 -21.81
C SER A 55 -0.64 -0.22 -23.17
N ALA A 56 0.37 0.03 -24.01
CA ALA A 56 0.46 -0.51 -25.37
C ALA A 56 1.01 -1.95 -25.48
N TYR A 57 1.53 -2.53 -24.39
CA TYR A 57 2.20 -3.85 -24.40
C TYR A 57 1.55 -4.80 -23.38
N GLY A 58 1.83 -6.09 -23.48
CA GLY A 58 1.29 -7.08 -22.52
C GLY A 58 1.79 -6.87 -21.09
N VAL A 59 1.02 -7.31 -20.10
CA VAL A 59 1.42 -7.33 -18.69
C VAL A 59 1.18 -8.72 -18.12
N THR A 60 2.11 -9.23 -17.33
CA THR A 60 1.88 -10.48 -16.57
C THR A 60 1.33 -10.14 -15.20
N ALA A 61 0.07 -10.49 -14.93
CA ALA A 61 -0.50 -10.50 -13.59
C ALA A 61 -0.16 -11.81 -12.88
N VAL A 62 -0.03 -11.75 -11.56
CA VAL A 62 0.35 -12.88 -10.69
C VAL A 62 -0.70 -13.03 -9.62
N PHE A 63 -1.25 -14.23 -9.52
CA PHE A 63 -2.21 -14.60 -8.49
C PHE A 63 -1.44 -14.97 -7.23
N ASN A 64 -1.69 -14.23 -6.14
CA ASN A 64 -1.09 -14.36 -4.81
C ASN A 64 0.26 -13.66 -4.56
N TRP A 65 0.30 -12.83 -3.50
CA TRP A 65 1.47 -12.19 -2.95
C TRP A 65 1.83 -12.75 -1.57
N CYS A 66 2.73 -13.74 -1.56
CA CYS A 66 3.08 -14.48 -0.34
C CYS A 66 4.18 -13.84 0.51
N ARG A 67 4.17 -12.52 0.61
CA ARG A 67 5.01 -11.77 1.55
C ARG A 67 4.09 -10.89 2.38
N ALA A 68 3.83 -11.35 3.61
CA ALA A 68 3.04 -10.63 4.59
C ALA A 68 3.64 -9.24 4.85
N ASP A 69 2.81 -8.32 5.36
CA ASP A 69 3.16 -6.95 5.78
C ASP A 69 3.62 -5.97 4.68
N ASP A 70 3.86 -6.44 3.45
CA ASP A 70 4.13 -5.56 2.31
C ASP A 70 2.87 -4.74 1.93
N SER A 71 3.05 -3.48 1.55
CA SER A 71 2.00 -2.54 1.15
C SER A 71 1.84 -2.46 -0.38
N THR A 72 0.73 -1.89 -0.86
CA THR A 72 0.51 -1.67 -2.31
C THR A 72 1.68 -0.92 -2.94
N GLY A 73 2.23 -1.48 -4.03
CA GLY A 73 3.39 -0.94 -4.74
C GLY A 73 4.75 -1.36 -4.17
N ASP A 74 4.80 -2.08 -3.05
CA ASP A 74 6.02 -2.75 -2.61
C ASP A 74 6.41 -3.86 -3.57
N SER A 75 7.69 -4.20 -3.59
CA SER A 75 8.23 -5.02 -4.68
C SER A 75 9.41 -5.88 -4.26
N THR A 76 9.60 -6.97 -4.99
CA THR A 76 10.73 -7.89 -4.80
C THR A 76 11.29 -8.35 -6.15
N ALA A 77 12.61 -8.52 -6.22
CA ALA A 77 13.27 -9.13 -7.38
C ALA A 77 13.24 -10.66 -7.33
N THR A 78 12.87 -11.24 -6.18
CA THR A 78 12.64 -12.68 -6.04
C THR A 78 11.17 -12.95 -6.28
N GLU A 79 10.87 -13.84 -7.21
CA GLU A 79 9.52 -14.34 -7.43
C GLU A 79 8.94 -14.84 -6.08
N PRO A 80 7.86 -14.23 -5.55
CA PRO A 80 7.13 -14.82 -4.44
C PRO A 80 6.73 -16.22 -4.87
N ARG A 81 6.86 -17.21 -3.99
CA ARG A 81 6.39 -18.58 -4.23
C ARG A 81 5.59 -19.02 -3.02
N CYS A 82 4.34 -19.36 -3.24
CA CYS A 82 3.39 -19.65 -2.19
C CYS A 82 3.20 -21.15 -1.98
N SER A 83 3.18 -21.57 -0.72
CA SER A 83 2.55 -22.81 -0.27
C SER A 83 1.72 -22.63 1.01
N SER A 84 1.78 -21.45 1.65
CA SER A 84 1.28 -21.18 3.00
C SER A 84 -0.23 -20.88 3.07
N ASP A 85 -0.82 -20.33 2.01
CA ASP A 85 -2.21 -19.87 2.04
C ASP A 85 -3.18 -20.86 1.37
N GLY A 86 -2.71 -22.07 1.07
CA GLY A 86 -3.50 -23.12 0.42
C GLY A 86 -3.87 -22.85 -1.04
N VAL A 87 -3.47 -21.70 -1.58
CA VAL A 87 -3.77 -21.26 -2.95
C VAL A 87 -2.51 -21.30 -3.80
N SER A 88 -2.58 -22.03 -4.91
CA SER A 88 -1.48 -22.14 -5.87
C SER A 88 -1.31 -20.82 -6.64
N GLN A 89 -0.06 -20.41 -6.82
CA GLN A 89 0.24 -19.32 -7.75
C GLN A 89 -0.12 -19.70 -9.17
N LYS A 90 -0.60 -18.71 -9.91
CA LYS A 90 -0.79 -18.76 -11.35
C LYS A 90 -0.57 -17.39 -11.94
N THR A 91 -0.29 -17.33 -13.23
CA THR A 91 -0.12 -16.08 -13.95
C THR A 91 -1.22 -15.89 -14.99
N MET A 92 -1.47 -14.64 -15.35
CA MET A 92 -2.36 -14.26 -16.44
C MET A 92 -1.68 -13.20 -17.29
N ASN A 93 -1.66 -13.41 -18.61
CA ASN A 93 -1.19 -12.41 -19.55
C ASN A 93 -2.35 -11.48 -19.91
N LEU A 94 -2.23 -10.22 -19.53
CA LEU A 94 -3.19 -9.17 -19.82
C LEU A 94 -2.88 -8.57 -21.18
N THR A 95 -3.88 -8.55 -22.07
CA THR A 95 -3.77 -7.88 -23.37
C THR A 95 -3.57 -6.37 -23.18
N ALA A 96 -2.86 -5.75 -24.12
CA ALA A 96 -2.70 -4.30 -24.15
C ALA A 96 -4.06 -3.57 -24.26
N ARG A 97 -4.09 -2.31 -23.84
CA ARG A 97 -5.22 -1.37 -24.04
C ARG A 97 -6.54 -1.85 -23.43
N GLY A 98 -6.50 -2.26 -22.16
CA GLY A 98 -7.66 -2.54 -21.33
C GLY A 98 -7.80 -3.98 -20.85
N GLY A 99 -6.82 -4.86 -21.10
CA GLY A 99 -6.81 -6.20 -20.50
C GLY A 99 -6.69 -6.10 -18.98
N HIS A 100 -7.46 -6.90 -18.24
CA HIS A 100 -7.52 -6.83 -16.79
C HIS A 100 -7.69 -8.20 -16.15
N THR A 101 -7.31 -8.32 -14.88
CA THR A 101 -7.67 -9.48 -14.07
C THR A 101 -9.17 -9.47 -13.73
N PRO A 102 -9.82 -10.62 -13.48
CA PRO A 102 -11.22 -10.64 -13.09
C PRO A 102 -11.50 -9.81 -11.82
N TYR A 103 -12.46 -8.89 -11.87
CA TYR A 103 -12.79 -7.98 -10.75
C TYR A 103 -13.38 -8.67 -9.51
N ASN A 104 -13.74 -9.94 -9.62
CA ASN A 104 -14.25 -10.77 -8.53
C ASN A 104 -13.20 -11.77 -8.02
N GLN A 105 -11.94 -11.61 -8.40
CA GLN A 105 -10.81 -12.40 -7.92
C GLN A 105 -9.73 -11.46 -7.40
N ASP A 106 -8.96 -11.96 -6.44
CA ASP A 106 -7.87 -11.20 -5.81
C ASP A 106 -6.54 -11.54 -6.49
N TRP A 107 -5.99 -10.58 -7.23
CA TRP A 107 -4.76 -10.70 -8.03
C TRP A 107 -3.68 -9.78 -7.50
N ASP A 108 -3.02 -10.28 -6.47
CA ASP A 108 -2.23 -9.49 -5.54
C ASP A 108 -0.90 -8.97 -6.08
N ALA A 109 -0.59 -9.23 -7.35
CA ALA A 109 0.66 -8.77 -7.94
C ALA A 109 0.63 -8.69 -9.47
N PHE A 110 1.59 -7.95 -9.99
CA PHE A 110 2.00 -8.00 -11.39
C PHE A 110 3.51 -8.00 -11.50
N ARG A 111 3.99 -8.37 -12.69
CA ARG A 111 5.39 -8.47 -13.03
C ARG A 111 5.81 -7.32 -13.94
N VAL A 112 6.88 -6.63 -13.55
CA VAL A 112 7.62 -5.70 -14.41
C VAL A 112 8.80 -6.45 -15.02
N ASP A 113 8.82 -6.55 -16.35
CA ASP A 113 9.81 -7.34 -17.06
C ASP A 113 11.23 -6.76 -17.00
N ALA A 114 12.21 -7.66 -17.05
CA ALA A 114 13.61 -7.27 -17.23
C ALA A 114 13.78 -6.48 -18.53
N GLY A 115 14.51 -5.37 -18.48
CA GLY A 115 14.70 -4.50 -19.64
C GLY A 115 13.60 -3.48 -19.89
N TRP A 116 12.54 -3.46 -19.07
CA TRP A 116 11.41 -2.55 -19.25
C TRP A 116 11.32 -1.48 -18.16
N CYS A 117 10.63 -0.39 -18.48
CA CYS A 117 10.22 0.62 -17.53
C CYS A 117 8.71 0.81 -17.58
N TYR A 118 8.04 0.69 -16.44
CA TYR A 118 6.58 0.77 -16.34
C TYR A 118 6.18 1.98 -15.51
N LYS A 119 5.15 2.72 -15.93
CA LYS A 119 4.47 3.74 -15.12
C LYS A 119 3.12 3.20 -14.67
N VAL A 120 2.92 3.13 -13.36
CA VAL A 120 1.76 2.45 -12.78
C VAL A 120 1.04 3.40 -11.83
N LYS A 121 -0.26 3.61 -12.05
CA LYS A 121 -1.14 4.29 -11.10
C LYS A 121 -1.82 3.26 -10.21
N PHE A 122 -1.70 3.43 -8.91
CA PHE A 122 -2.44 2.66 -7.92
C PHE A 122 -3.64 3.49 -7.47
N VAL A 123 -4.83 2.99 -7.77
CA VAL A 123 -6.10 3.49 -7.24
C VAL A 123 -6.40 2.72 -5.96
N ARG A 124 -6.69 3.40 -4.85
CA ARG A 124 -6.83 2.73 -3.55
C ARG A 124 -8.10 3.10 -2.82
N THR A 125 -8.94 2.11 -2.53
CA THR A 125 -10.18 2.30 -1.77
C THR A 125 -9.86 2.80 -0.36
N GLY A 126 -10.43 3.95 0.00
CA GLY A 126 -10.26 4.59 1.32
C GLY A 126 -8.88 5.22 1.55
N GLN A 127 -8.01 5.28 0.53
CA GLN A 127 -6.69 5.87 0.62
C GLN A 127 -6.41 6.79 -0.57
N ARG A 128 -5.31 7.54 -0.51
CA ARG A 128 -4.91 8.41 -1.63
C ARG A 128 -4.30 7.57 -2.76
N ASP A 129 -4.75 7.79 -3.98
CA ASP A 129 -4.10 7.29 -5.20
C ASP A 129 -2.64 7.77 -5.29
N PHE A 130 -1.79 6.97 -5.93
CA PHE A 130 -0.43 7.39 -6.26
C PHE A 130 0.07 6.75 -7.54
N THR A 131 1.10 7.33 -8.14
CA THR A 131 1.77 6.79 -9.33
C THR A 131 3.21 6.46 -8.98
N ARG A 132 3.71 5.33 -9.48
CA ARG A 132 5.10 4.90 -9.33
C ARG A 132 5.65 4.40 -10.66
N THR A 133 6.91 4.75 -10.92
CA THR A 133 7.66 4.26 -12.08
C THR A 133 8.63 3.16 -11.63
N TYR A 134 8.59 2.01 -12.30
CA TYR A 134 9.46 0.86 -12.04
C TYR A 134 10.45 0.70 -13.19
N ASP A 135 11.69 1.16 -13.02
CA ASP A 135 12.74 1.05 -14.04
C ASP A 135 13.59 -0.21 -13.86
N ARG A 136 13.34 -1.19 -14.74
CA ARG A 136 14.05 -2.46 -14.85
C ARG A 136 14.93 -2.54 -16.10
N ARG A 137 15.19 -1.43 -16.77
CA ARG A 137 16.18 -1.37 -17.86
C ARG A 137 17.56 -1.71 -17.31
N GLY A 138 18.23 -2.69 -17.92
CA GLY A 138 19.52 -3.20 -17.44
C GLY A 138 19.48 -3.96 -16.11
N LYS A 139 18.30 -4.35 -15.63
CA LYS A 139 18.10 -5.08 -14.37
C LYS A 139 17.28 -6.35 -14.60
N THR A 140 17.26 -7.22 -13.60
CA THR A 140 16.33 -8.35 -13.57
C THR A 140 14.89 -7.87 -13.44
N ALA A 141 13.93 -8.76 -13.65
CA ALA A 141 12.53 -8.45 -13.53
C ALA A 141 12.13 -8.17 -12.05
N LEU A 142 10.96 -7.56 -11.81
CA LEU A 142 10.52 -7.11 -10.48
C LEU A 142 9.03 -7.34 -10.28
N TRP A 143 8.65 -8.09 -9.24
CA TRP A 143 7.23 -8.35 -8.92
C TRP A 143 6.75 -7.30 -7.94
N VAL A 144 5.57 -6.77 -8.20
CA VAL A 144 5.02 -5.61 -7.50
C VAL A 144 3.68 -6.00 -6.90
N LYS A 145 3.51 -5.73 -5.60
CA LYS A 145 2.28 -5.99 -4.87
C LYS A 145 1.16 -5.05 -5.29
N VAL A 146 -0.03 -5.61 -5.44
CA VAL A 146 -1.30 -4.92 -5.46
C VAL A 146 -2.04 -5.36 -4.20
N GLY A 147 -2.28 -4.44 -3.27
CA GLY A 147 -3.04 -4.77 -2.06
C GLY A 147 -4.53 -4.95 -2.37
N ASP A 148 -5.25 -5.67 -1.51
CA ASP A 148 -6.64 -6.10 -1.73
C ASP A 148 -7.59 -4.93 -1.96
N ASN A 149 -7.27 -3.75 -1.44
CA ASN A 149 -8.06 -2.55 -1.63
C ASN A 149 -7.55 -1.67 -2.77
N ALA A 150 -6.84 -2.22 -3.75
CA ALA A 150 -6.16 -1.45 -4.79
C ALA A 150 -6.28 -2.02 -6.20
N ASP A 151 -6.34 -1.10 -7.17
CA ASP A 151 -6.22 -1.40 -8.59
C ASP A 151 -4.89 -0.84 -9.12
N ALA A 152 -4.08 -1.69 -9.74
CA ALA A 152 -2.85 -1.31 -10.42
C ALA A 152 -3.12 -1.09 -11.91
N HIS A 153 -3.13 0.18 -12.32
CA HIS A 153 -3.25 0.59 -13.71
C HIS A 153 -1.86 0.77 -14.32
N VAL A 154 -1.42 -0.16 -15.16
CA VAL A 154 -0.19 -0.02 -15.95
C VAL A 154 -0.47 0.93 -17.11
N GLN A 155 -0.12 2.20 -16.93
CA GLN A 155 -0.50 3.29 -17.85
C GLN A 155 0.41 3.37 -19.07
N ASP A 156 1.69 3.09 -18.88
CA ASP A 156 2.68 3.15 -19.96
C ASP A 156 3.84 2.20 -19.68
N GLN A 157 4.45 1.70 -20.76
CA GLN A 157 5.63 0.83 -20.72
C GLN A 157 6.58 1.16 -21.89
N GLY A 158 7.87 1.09 -21.63
CA GLY A 158 8.89 1.24 -22.67
C GLY A 158 10.21 0.59 -22.31
N THR A 159 11.01 0.31 -23.34
CA THR A 159 12.38 -0.23 -23.19
C THR A 159 13.45 0.84 -23.42
N ALA A 160 13.15 1.87 -24.22
CA ALA A 160 14.10 2.94 -24.54
C ALA A 160 14.18 4.02 -23.43
N SER A 161 13.03 4.50 -22.94
CA SER A 161 12.93 5.53 -21.90
C SER A 161 11.85 5.19 -20.88
N CYS A 162 11.95 5.77 -19.68
CA CYS A 162 10.88 5.73 -18.71
C CYS A 162 9.86 6.84 -18.98
N PRO A 163 8.56 6.51 -19.02
CA PRO A 163 7.46 7.48 -19.14
C PRO A 163 7.04 8.15 -17.82
#